data_AF-A0A355ANL0-F1
#
_entry.id   AF-A0A355ANL0-F1
#
_cell.length_a   1.000
_cell.length_b   1.000
_cell.length_c   1.000
_cell.angle_alpha   90.00
_cell.angle_beta   90.00
_cell.angle_gamma   90.00
#
_symmetry.space_group_name_H-M   'P 1'
#
loop_
_entity.id
_entity.type
_entity.pdbx_description
1 polymer ?
#
loop_
_entity_poly.entity_id
_entity_poly.type
_entity_poly.pdbx_seq_one_letter_code
_entity_poly.pdbx_strand_id
1 'polypeptide(L)'
;MGPYHYITRADSGIEKLEDIAGRKIFAGPPGGAAKRVCLGNIKDASGLVGGKDFEAVDFGFDAAIQAFQDDKIDVIVLSTNVPSSSVSQFALTKKIR
;
A
#
# COMPACT_ATOMS: atom_id res chain seq x y z
N MET A 1 16.90 0.68 1.72
CA MET A 1 15.59 1.08 2.29
C MET A 1 15.38 2.52 1.89
N GLY A 2 14.28 2.82 1.21
CA GLY A 2 13.97 4.15 0.69
C GLY A 2 12.74 4.74 1.40
N PRO A 3 12.21 5.88 0.92
CA PRO A 3 10.94 6.40 1.41
C PRO A 3 9.80 5.38 1.20
N TYR A 4 8.77 5.49 2.04
CA TYR A 4 7.54 4.73 1.90
C TYR A 4 6.62 5.44 0.92
N HIS A 5 6.30 4.77 -0.18
CA HIS A 5 5.35 5.24 -1.20
C HIS A 5 4.03 4.55 -0.97
N TYR A 6 2.99 5.32 -0.66
CA TYR A 6 1.61 4.86 -0.57
C TYR A 6 1.00 5.06 -1.95
N ILE A 7 0.63 3.96 -2.62
CA ILE A 7 0.22 3.99 -4.02
C ILE A 7 -1.17 3.41 -4.13
N THR A 8 -2.05 4.12 -4.83
CA THR A 8 -3.39 3.63 -5.20
C THR A 8 -3.68 3.90 -6.68
N ARG A 9 -4.80 3.37 -7.18
CA ARG A 9 -5.33 3.74 -8.50
C ARG A 9 -5.96 5.13 -8.42
N ALA A 10 -5.78 5.93 -9.46
CA ALA A 10 -6.29 7.30 -9.50
C ALA A 10 -7.83 7.40 -9.44
N ASP A 11 -8.53 6.33 -9.84
CA ASP A 11 -9.99 6.20 -9.86
C ASP A 11 -10.57 5.45 -8.64
N SER A 12 -9.74 5.11 -7.65
CA SER A 12 -10.15 4.34 -6.46
C SER A 12 -11.09 5.08 -5.51
N GLY A 13 -11.16 6.41 -5.63
CA GLY A 13 -11.77 7.30 -4.66
C GLY A 13 -10.97 7.48 -3.36
N ILE A 14 -9.73 6.97 -3.30
CA ILE A 14 -8.83 7.13 -2.16
C ILE A 14 -7.94 8.34 -2.43
N GLU A 15 -8.16 9.44 -1.68
CA GLU A 15 -7.39 10.68 -1.84
C GLU A 15 -6.58 11.04 -0.59
N LYS A 16 -6.96 10.50 0.56
CA LYS A 16 -6.29 10.66 1.85
C LYS A 16 -6.30 9.34 2.64
N LEU A 17 -5.50 9.26 3.69
CA LEU A 17 -5.33 8.01 4.44
C LEU A 17 -6.62 7.56 5.15
N GLU A 18 -7.52 8.46 5.50
CA GLU A 18 -8.81 8.12 6.11
C GLU A 18 -9.73 7.33 5.16
N ASP A 19 -9.56 7.47 3.84
CA ASP A 19 -10.41 6.82 2.84
C ASP A 19 -10.11 5.31 2.69
N ILE A 20 -9.06 4.81 3.35
CA ILE A 20 -8.69 3.39 3.31
C ILE A 20 -9.54 2.51 4.22
N ALA A 21 -10.45 3.09 5.02
CA ALA A 21 -11.35 2.32 5.88
C ALA A 21 -12.16 1.31 5.05
N GLY A 22 -12.19 0.05 5.50
CA GLY A 22 -12.84 -1.07 4.82
C GLY A 22 -12.14 -1.56 3.55
N ARG A 23 -10.96 -1.02 3.21
CA ARG A 23 -10.20 -1.39 2.00
C ARG A 23 -9.13 -2.43 2.28
N LYS A 24 -8.51 -2.95 1.22
CA LYS A 24 -7.41 -3.93 1.26
C LYS A 24 -6.06 -3.25 1.08
N ILE A 25 -5.22 -3.29 2.10
CA ILE A 25 -3.98 -2.51 2.17
C ILE A 25 -2.79 -3.43 2.40
N PHE A 26 -1.82 -3.38 1.50
CA PHE A 26 -0.52 -4.00 1.74
C PHE A 26 0.40 -3.03 2.45
N ALA A 27 0.68 -3.30 3.73
CA ALA A 27 1.56 -2.48 4.56
C ALA A 27 3.01 -3.03 4.63
N GLY A 28 3.31 -4.15 3.97
CA GLY A 28 4.59 -4.84 4.02
C GLY A 28 4.45 -6.33 4.42
N PRO A 29 5.50 -7.15 4.19
CA PRO A 29 5.41 -8.59 4.45
C PRO A 29 5.20 -8.96 5.93
N PRO A 30 4.61 -10.13 6.22
CA PRO A 30 4.47 -10.66 7.57
C PRO A 30 5.80 -10.66 8.33
N GLY A 31 5.78 -10.25 9.60
CA GLY A 31 6.98 -10.21 10.47
C GLY A 31 8.02 -9.14 10.12
N GLY A 32 7.86 -8.41 9.01
CA GLY A 32 8.81 -7.39 8.57
C GLY A 32 8.73 -6.07 9.34
N ALA A 33 9.87 -5.37 9.46
CA ALA A 33 9.90 -4.03 10.03
C ALA A 33 9.02 -3.03 9.25
N ALA A 34 8.99 -3.15 7.91
CA ALA A 34 8.14 -2.33 7.05
C ALA A 34 6.67 -2.38 7.46
N LYS A 35 6.12 -3.58 7.70
CA LYS A 35 4.72 -3.75 8.14
C LYS A 35 4.43 -2.98 9.42
N ARG A 36 5.30 -3.09 10.42
CA ARG A 36 5.12 -2.38 11.71
C ARG A 36 5.17 -0.87 11.54
N VAL A 37 6.14 -0.37 10.76
CA VAL A 37 6.31 1.07 10.52
C VAL A 37 5.12 1.63 9.72
N CYS A 38 4.71 0.98 8.62
CA CYS A 38 3.57 1.42 7.81
C CYS A 38 2.27 1.45 8.62
N LEU A 39 1.97 0.39 9.37
CA LEU A 39 0.76 0.35 10.20
C LEU A 39 0.78 1.40 11.31
N GLY A 40 1.94 1.67 11.91
CA GLY A 40 2.12 2.77 12.86
C GLY A 40 1.85 4.13 12.22
N ASN A 41 2.48 4.40 11.08
CA ASN A 41 2.31 5.66 10.34
C ASN A 41 0.85 5.90 9.92
N ILE A 42 0.16 4.86 9.42
CA ILE A 42 -1.26 4.96 9.07
C ILE A 42 -2.09 5.32 10.31
N LYS A 43 -1.85 4.63 11.43
CA LYS A 43 -2.57 4.89 12.68
C LYS A 43 -2.32 6.31 13.19
N ASP A 44 -1.06 6.76 13.19
CA ASP A 44 -0.69 8.07 13.70
C ASP A 44 -1.25 9.21 12.82
N ALA A 45 -1.34 9.00 11.51
CA ALA A 45 -1.84 10.01 10.57
C ALA A 45 -3.38 10.04 10.44
N SER A 46 -4.05 8.88 10.50
CA SER A 46 -5.49 8.76 10.21
C SER A 46 -6.34 8.25 11.38
N GLY A 47 -5.72 7.72 12.43
CA GLY A 47 -6.39 7.02 13.52
C GLY A 47 -6.81 5.57 13.22
N LEU A 48 -6.68 5.10 11.96
CA LEU A 48 -7.13 3.78 11.53
C LEU A 48 -6.16 2.66 11.95
N VAL A 49 -6.71 1.52 12.37
CA VAL A 49 -5.97 0.34 12.84
C VAL A 49 -6.13 -0.82 11.85
N GLY A 50 -5.00 -1.32 11.32
CA GLY A 50 -4.99 -2.49 10.43
C GLY A 50 -5.50 -3.75 11.12
N GLY A 51 -6.38 -4.49 10.44
CA GLY A 51 -7.08 -5.66 10.99
C GLY A 51 -8.35 -5.32 11.78
N LYS A 52 -8.62 -4.02 12.01
CA LYS A 52 -9.86 -3.53 12.63
C LYS A 52 -10.64 -2.65 11.67
N ASP A 53 -10.01 -1.58 11.19
CA ASP A 53 -10.66 -0.56 10.37
C ASP A 53 -10.40 -0.76 8.87
N PHE A 54 -9.36 -1.52 8.49
CA PHE A 54 -9.08 -1.96 7.12
C PHE A 54 -8.39 -3.33 7.13
N GLU A 55 -8.43 -4.04 5.99
CA GLU A 55 -7.77 -5.33 5.85
C GLU A 55 -6.28 -5.14 5.53
N ALA A 56 -5.41 -5.46 6.48
CA ALA A 56 -3.96 -5.46 6.27
C ALA A 56 -3.52 -6.81 5.67
N VAL A 57 -3.46 -6.88 4.34
CA VAL A 57 -3.21 -8.15 3.62
C VAL A 57 -1.80 -8.69 3.85
N ASP A 58 -1.68 -10.02 3.89
CA ASP A 58 -0.41 -10.73 4.11
C ASP A 58 0.13 -11.30 2.79
N PHE A 59 1.10 -10.60 2.21
CA PHE A 59 1.81 -11.01 1.00
C PHE A 59 3.32 -10.86 1.17
N GLY A 60 4.11 -11.59 0.37
CA GLY A 60 5.48 -11.18 0.06
C GLY A 60 5.49 -9.95 -0.88
N PHE A 61 6.63 -9.28 -1.04
CA PHE A 61 6.70 -8.09 -1.91
C PHE A 61 6.27 -8.37 -3.35
N ASP A 62 6.84 -9.39 -3.99
CA ASP A 62 6.53 -9.71 -5.39
C ASP A 62 5.06 -10.10 -5.57
N ALA A 63 4.52 -10.88 -4.63
CA ALA A 63 3.12 -11.26 -4.63
C ALA A 63 2.20 -10.05 -4.42
N ALA A 64 2.58 -9.08 -3.58
CA ALA A 64 1.82 -7.85 -3.39
C ALA A 64 1.84 -6.94 -4.63
N ILE A 65 2.99 -6.83 -5.31
CA ILE A 65 3.13 -6.08 -6.57
C ILE A 65 2.19 -6.66 -7.62
N GLN A 66 2.16 -7.98 -7.78
CA GLN A 66 1.25 -8.65 -8.70
C GLN A 66 -0.22 -8.47 -8.28
N ALA A 67 -0.53 -8.70 -7.00
CA ALA A 67 -1.88 -8.57 -6.47
C ALA A 67 -2.45 -7.14 -6.60
N PHE A 68 -1.61 -6.11 -6.53
CA PHE A 68 -2.02 -4.73 -6.78
C PHE A 68 -2.37 -4.49 -8.25
N GLN A 69 -1.59 -5.04 -9.18
CA GLN A 69 -1.90 -4.97 -10.63
C GLN A 69 -3.20 -5.70 -10.98
N ASP A 70 -3.49 -6.79 -10.27
CA ASP A 70 -4.70 -7.63 -10.44
C ASP A 70 -5.93 -7.13 -9.63
N ASP A 71 -5.87 -5.89 -9.12
CA ASP A 71 -6.92 -5.24 -8.33
C ASP A 71 -7.36 -6.00 -7.06
N LYS A 72 -6.47 -6.84 -6.51
CA LYS A 72 -6.72 -7.55 -5.23
C LYS A 72 -6.34 -6.71 -4.01
N ILE A 73 -5.59 -5.63 -4.24
CA ILE A 73 -5.13 -4.67 -3.23
C ILE A 73 -5.54 -3.27 -3.70
N ASP A 74 -6.10 -2.46 -2.78
CA ASP A 74 -6.55 -1.10 -3.06
C ASP A 74 -5.43 -0.07 -2.86
N VAL A 75 -4.55 -0.30 -1.87
CA VAL A 75 -3.36 0.50 -1.63
C VAL A 75 -2.17 -0.40 -1.34
N ILE A 76 -1.06 -0.19 -2.07
CA ILE A 76 0.21 -0.86 -1.81
C ILE A 76 1.20 0.15 -1.24
N VAL A 77 1.84 -0.20 -0.11
CA VAL A 77 2.92 0.60 0.47
C VAL A 77 4.26 -0.05 0.19
N LEU A 78 5.10 0.61 -0.63
CA LEU A 78 6.42 0.13 -1.00
C LEU A 78 7.51 1.02 -0.41
N SER A 79 8.47 0.42 0.32
CA SER A 79 9.71 1.11 0.70
C SER A 79 10.74 0.94 -0.42
N THR A 80 10.90 1.94 -1.28
CA THR A 80 11.82 1.90 -2.44
C THR A 80 12.44 3.26 -2.69
N ASN A 81 13.63 3.27 -3.28
CA ASN A 81 14.24 4.50 -3.78
C ASN A 81 13.56 4.96 -5.07
N VAL A 82 13.73 6.24 -5.39
CA VAL A 82 13.35 6.83 -6.68
C VAL A 82 14.60 6.87 -7.58
N PRO A 83 14.53 6.42 -8.85
CA PRO A 83 13.37 5.79 -9.50
C PRO A 83 13.11 4.37 -9.00
N SER A 84 11.85 3.92 -9.09
CA SER A 84 11.45 2.55 -8.73
C SER A 84 10.85 1.83 -9.94
N SER A 85 11.40 0.65 -10.26
CA SER A 85 10.91 -0.19 -11.37
C SER A 85 9.46 -0.63 -11.17
N SER A 86 9.08 -1.06 -9.96
CA SER A 86 7.72 -1.49 -9.64
C SER A 86 6.70 -0.37 -9.80
N VAL A 87 7.04 0.85 -9.36
CA VAL A 87 6.16 2.02 -9.50
C VAL A 87 6.00 2.40 -10.97
N SER A 88 7.09 2.41 -11.73
CA SER A 88 7.03 2.60 -13.18
C SER A 88 6.14 1.56 -13.86
N GLN A 89 6.23 0.29 -13.46
CA GLN A 89 5.38 -0.78 -14.01
C GLN A 89 3.90 -0.56 -13.72
N PHE A 90 3.52 -0.11 -12.52
CA PHE A 90 2.14 0.22 -12.21
C PHE A 90 1.62 1.33 -13.14
N ALA A 91 2.39 2.40 -13.29
CA ALA A 91 2.04 3.55 -14.12
C ALA A 91 1.92 3.23 -15.62
N LEU A 92 2.55 2.16 -16.10
CA LEU A 92 2.40 1.68 -17.48
C LEU A 92 1.05 1.02 -17.75
N THR A 93 0.39 0.48 -16.71
CA THR A 93 -0.87 -0.27 -16.87
C THR A 93 -2.08 0.55 -16.49
N LYS A 94 -1.98 1.39 -15.46
CA LYS A 94 -3.08 2.23 -14.94
C LYS A 94 -2.57 3.57 -14.45
N LYS A 95 -3.44 4.58 -14.44
CA LYS A 95 -3.14 5.83 -13.73
C LYS A 95 -3.11 5.56 -12.23
N ILE A 96 -2.01 5.93 -11.59
CA ILE A 96 -1.79 5.79 -10.15
C ILE A 96 -1.72 7.16 -9.47
N ARG A 97 -1.93 7.17 -8.16
CA ARG A 97 -1.71 8.28 -7.25
C ARG A 97 -0.73 7.84 -6.18
#